data_AF-A0A1M6WWD6-F1
#
_entry.id   AF-A0A1M6WWD6-F1
#
_cell.length_a   1.000
_cell.length_b   1.000
_cell.length_c   1.000
_cell.angle_alpha   90.00
_cell.angle_beta   90.00
_cell.angle_gamma   90.00
#
_symmetry.space_group_name_H-M   'P 1'
#
loop_
_entity.id
_entity.type
_entity.pdbx_description
1 polymer ?
#
loop_
_entity_poly.entity_id
_entity_poly.type
_entity_poly.pdbx_seq_one_letter_code
_entity_poly.pdbx_strand_id
1 'polypeptide(L)'
;MAKKIIVLDPGHGGKDPGAVGNDLLEKEITLMIARKVAKRLGNYDVTVRLTRDDDTFLSLDARAAFANNVKADYYLSIHVNAGGGTGFESFIYNGPVNSVTGNLRTALHQTIATFVKSYGIVDRGEKKANFAVLRQTNMPACLIEMLFIDTAKDAAFLKDDEFMRGMSDAITAGLVQILNVEAVTPAPQPTPEPPQPSTPVWNPQGEIQKLIDAGIIFNNHPADAPVTWGEFAAVINRILNSNKQ
;
A
#
# COMPACT_ATOMS: atom_id res chain seq x y z
N MET A 1 -16.25 -8.90 16.99
CA MET A 1 -16.11 -9.44 15.61
C MET A 1 -14.63 -9.40 15.25
N ALA A 2 -14.19 -10.18 14.25
CA ALA A 2 -12.81 -10.05 13.77
C ALA A 2 -12.61 -8.65 13.14
N LYS A 3 -11.44 -8.04 13.40
CA LYS A 3 -11.07 -6.71 12.89
C LYS A 3 -10.95 -6.77 11.37
N LYS A 4 -11.59 -5.84 10.65
CA LYS A 4 -11.54 -5.80 9.18
C LYS A 4 -10.11 -5.60 8.68
N ILE A 5 -9.76 -6.21 7.56
CA ILE A 5 -8.46 -6.09 6.90
C ILE A 5 -8.64 -5.33 5.59
N ILE A 6 -7.92 -4.22 5.43
CA ILE A 6 -7.81 -3.51 4.15
C ILE A 6 -6.40 -3.63 3.60
N VAL A 7 -6.32 -3.92 2.30
CA VAL A 7 -5.07 -3.87 1.55
C VAL A 7 -5.04 -2.60 0.71
N LEU A 8 -4.00 -1.79 0.92
CA LEU A 8 -3.65 -0.66 0.08
C LEU A 8 -2.54 -1.10 -0.88
N ASP A 9 -2.78 -0.95 -2.17
CA ASP A 9 -1.83 -1.30 -3.22
C ASP A 9 -1.31 -0.03 -3.90
N PRO A 10 -0.19 0.54 -3.43
CA PRO A 10 0.48 1.61 -4.18
C PRO A 10 1.05 1.02 -5.48
N GLY A 11 0.52 1.49 -6.61
CA GLY A 11 0.90 1.04 -7.96
C GLY A 11 2.39 1.12 -8.21
N HIS A 12 2.90 0.32 -9.15
CA HIS A 12 4.30 0.37 -9.61
C HIS A 12 5.33 0.09 -8.49
N GLY A 13 6.58 0.53 -8.65
CA GLY A 13 7.66 0.36 -7.67
C GLY A 13 8.91 -0.30 -8.28
N GLY A 14 10.07 0.01 -7.69
CA GLY A 14 11.37 -0.47 -8.12
C GLY A 14 11.65 -0.11 -9.57
N LYS A 15 11.84 -1.14 -10.40
CA LYS A 15 12.13 -1.02 -11.84
C LYS A 15 10.96 -0.49 -12.68
N ASP A 16 9.75 -0.48 -12.14
CA ASP A 16 8.57 0.08 -12.79
C ASP A 16 8.29 1.46 -12.18
N PRO A 17 8.61 2.56 -12.89
CA PRO A 17 8.34 3.91 -12.40
C PRO A 17 6.85 4.28 -12.45
N GLY A 18 6.03 3.51 -13.18
CA GLY A 18 4.73 3.96 -13.65
C GLY A 18 4.84 5.10 -14.65
N ALA A 19 3.80 5.92 -14.71
CA ALA A 19 3.82 7.13 -15.51
C ALA A 19 4.86 8.13 -14.97
N VAL A 20 5.49 8.86 -15.91
CA VAL A 20 6.51 9.86 -15.63
C VAL A 20 6.15 11.14 -16.38
N GLY A 21 6.13 12.26 -15.68
CA GLY A 21 5.81 13.56 -16.28
C GLY A 21 5.98 14.68 -15.28
N ASN A 22 6.30 15.88 -15.76
CA ASN A 22 6.43 17.08 -14.92
C ASN A 22 7.34 16.88 -13.68
N ASP A 23 8.47 16.17 -13.84
CA ASP A 23 9.42 15.83 -12.76
C ASP A 23 8.84 14.95 -11.64
N LEU A 24 7.76 14.24 -11.91
CA LEU A 24 7.10 13.34 -10.97
C LEU A 24 7.19 11.89 -11.45
N LEU A 25 7.30 10.98 -10.48
CA LEU A 25 7.23 9.54 -10.67
C LEU A 25 5.96 9.01 -10.00
N GLU A 26 5.11 8.32 -10.75
CA GLU A 26 3.87 7.75 -10.23
C GLU A 26 4.14 6.83 -9.03
N LYS A 27 5.17 5.98 -9.09
CA LYS A 27 5.53 5.06 -8.00
C LYS A 27 5.80 5.76 -6.66
N GLU A 28 6.29 7.00 -6.67
CA GLU A 28 6.59 7.76 -5.46
C GLU A 28 5.32 8.36 -4.86
N ILE A 29 4.47 8.94 -5.73
CA ILE A 29 3.19 9.53 -5.33
C ILE A 29 2.26 8.49 -4.74
N THR A 30 2.13 7.34 -5.41
CA THR A 30 1.26 6.24 -4.97
C THR A 30 1.69 5.69 -3.61
N LEU A 31 3.00 5.50 -3.39
CA LEU A 31 3.54 5.09 -2.09
C LEU A 31 3.29 6.13 -1.00
N MET A 32 3.51 7.40 -1.31
CA MET A 32 3.30 8.51 -0.40
C MET A 32 1.84 8.60 0.08
N ILE A 33 0.89 8.52 -0.84
CA ILE A 33 -0.55 8.51 -0.51
C ILE A 33 -0.91 7.25 0.28
N ALA A 34 -0.47 6.06 -0.13
CA ALA A 34 -0.76 4.82 0.60
C ALA A 34 -0.30 4.86 2.07
N ARG A 35 0.93 5.35 2.33
CA ARG A 35 1.46 5.54 3.69
C ARG A 35 0.66 6.56 4.49
N LYS A 36 0.32 7.69 3.86
CA LYS A 36 -0.48 8.75 4.49
C LYS A 36 -1.89 8.26 4.86
N VAL A 37 -2.52 7.45 4.02
CA VAL A 37 -3.82 6.81 4.29
C VAL A 37 -3.68 5.75 5.38
N ALA A 38 -2.67 4.88 5.29
CA ALA A 38 -2.42 3.85 6.29
C ALA A 38 -2.22 4.42 7.70
N LYS A 39 -1.41 5.48 7.82
CA LYS A 39 -1.20 6.19 9.10
C LYS A 39 -2.51 6.70 9.71
N ARG A 40 -3.42 7.22 8.89
CA ARG A 40 -4.71 7.76 9.36
C ARG A 40 -5.68 6.66 9.74
N LEU A 41 -5.75 5.61 8.93
CA LEU A 41 -6.55 4.42 9.23
C LEU A 41 -6.08 3.71 10.51
N GLY A 42 -4.83 3.91 10.93
CA GLY A 42 -4.33 3.45 12.23
C GLY A 42 -5.09 3.98 13.45
N ASN A 43 -5.89 5.06 13.29
CA ASN A 43 -6.78 5.59 14.32
C ASN A 43 -8.17 4.93 14.35
N TYR A 44 -8.39 3.88 13.56
CA TYR A 44 -9.66 3.18 13.46
C TYR A 44 -9.50 1.70 13.77
N ASP A 45 -10.61 1.02 14.07
CA ASP A 45 -10.60 -0.43 14.27
C ASP A 45 -10.53 -1.20 12.95
N VAL A 46 -9.45 -0.95 12.19
CA VAL A 46 -9.10 -1.65 10.95
C VAL A 46 -7.63 -2.10 10.95
N THR A 47 -7.37 -3.25 10.35
CA THR A 47 -6.02 -3.75 10.08
C THR A 47 -5.61 -3.31 8.68
N VAL A 48 -4.58 -2.48 8.59
CA VAL A 48 -4.06 -2.01 7.28
C VAL A 48 -2.86 -2.88 6.86
N ARG A 49 -2.81 -3.24 5.58
CA ARG A 49 -1.68 -3.92 4.94
C ARG A 49 -1.34 -3.19 3.64
N LEU A 50 -0.06 -2.99 3.37
CA LEU A 50 0.40 -2.45 2.09
C LEU A 50 0.99 -3.60 1.26
N THR A 51 0.74 -3.61 -0.05
CA THR A 51 1.45 -4.57 -0.94
C THR A 51 2.95 -4.28 -0.94
N ARG A 52 3.34 -3.00 -0.94
CA ARG A 52 4.71 -2.52 -0.70
C ARG A 52 4.71 -1.31 0.22
N ASP A 53 5.70 -1.24 1.11
CA ASP A 53 5.98 -0.09 1.97
C ASP A 53 7.41 0.44 1.74
N ASP A 54 7.93 0.23 0.55
CA ASP A 54 9.21 0.72 0.04
C ASP A 54 9.18 0.79 -1.50
N ASP A 55 10.31 1.09 -2.13
CA ASP A 55 10.44 1.13 -3.59
C ASP A 55 10.72 -0.26 -4.20
N THR A 56 9.95 -1.27 -3.79
CA THR A 56 10.03 -2.63 -4.36
C THR A 56 9.06 -2.81 -5.51
N PHE A 57 9.52 -3.49 -6.57
CA PHE A 57 8.65 -3.94 -7.67
C PHE A 57 7.86 -5.20 -7.26
N LEU A 58 6.54 -5.16 -7.45
CA LEU A 58 5.67 -6.33 -7.37
C LEU A 58 4.90 -6.52 -8.68
N SER A 59 4.85 -7.77 -9.16
CA SER A 59 3.99 -8.14 -10.29
C SER A 59 2.51 -8.01 -9.91
N LEU A 60 1.64 -7.86 -10.92
CA LEU A 60 0.19 -7.75 -10.69
C LEU A 60 -0.37 -8.98 -9.97
N ASP A 61 0.08 -10.18 -10.36
CA ASP A 61 -0.32 -11.43 -9.71
C ASP A 61 0.12 -11.48 -8.23
N ALA A 62 1.32 -10.98 -7.92
CA ALA A 62 1.83 -10.96 -6.54
C ALA A 62 1.01 -10.02 -5.63
N ARG A 63 0.55 -8.88 -6.16
CA ARG A 63 -0.31 -7.93 -5.44
C ARG A 63 -1.66 -8.54 -5.10
N ALA A 64 -2.30 -9.18 -6.09
CA ALA A 64 -3.57 -9.88 -5.89
C ALA A 64 -3.40 -11.08 -4.93
N ALA A 65 -2.34 -11.87 -5.10
CA ALA A 65 -2.03 -13.00 -4.22
C ALA A 65 -1.82 -12.56 -2.77
N PHE A 66 -1.10 -11.46 -2.54
CA PHE A 66 -0.93 -10.88 -1.21
C PHE A 66 -2.27 -10.58 -0.55
N ALA A 67 -3.17 -9.88 -1.24
CA ALA A 67 -4.48 -9.53 -0.72
C ALA A 67 -5.36 -10.77 -0.43
N ASN A 68 -5.31 -11.76 -1.32
CA ASN A 68 -6.01 -13.02 -1.16
C ASN A 68 -5.48 -13.81 0.06
N ASN A 69 -4.16 -13.87 0.23
CA ASN A 69 -3.51 -14.62 1.31
C ASN A 69 -3.80 -14.04 2.69
N VAL A 70 -3.84 -12.72 2.81
CA VAL A 70 -4.22 -12.05 4.07
C VAL A 70 -5.73 -12.03 4.31
N LYS A 71 -6.53 -12.57 3.37
CA LYS A 71 -7.99 -12.59 3.41
C LYS A 71 -8.57 -11.19 3.63
N ALA A 72 -8.11 -10.22 2.84
CA ALA A 72 -8.57 -8.85 2.96
C ALA A 72 -10.09 -8.74 2.77
N ASP A 73 -10.73 -7.86 3.54
CA ASP A 73 -12.15 -7.50 3.38
C ASP A 73 -12.35 -6.45 2.27
N TYR A 74 -11.29 -5.68 1.95
CA TYR A 74 -11.31 -4.69 0.88
C TYR A 74 -9.91 -4.46 0.29
N TYR A 75 -9.86 -4.18 -1.01
CA TYR A 75 -8.64 -3.85 -1.75
C TYR A 75 -8.76 -2.50 -2.45
N LEU A 76 -7.78 -1.62 -2.24
CA LEU A 76 -7.68 -0.34 -2.95
C LEU A 76 -6.31 -0.21 -3.64
N SER A 77 -6.33 -0.21 -4.97
CA SER A 77 -5.18 0.15 -5.81
C SER A 77 -5.13 1.67 -6.00
N ILE A 78 -3.97 2.29 -5.79
CA ILE A 78 -3.78 3.74 -5.86
C ILE A 78 -2.81 4.04 -7.01
N HIS A 79 -3.26 4.86 -7.97
CA HIS A 79 -2.54 5.20 -9.19
C HIS A 79 -2.66 6.70 -9.55
N VAL A 80 -1.82 7.12 -10.50
CA VAL A 80 -1.86 8.44 -11.14
C VAL A 80 -1.82 8.25 -12.65
N ASN A 81 -2.80 8.83 -13.34
CA ASN A 81 -3.04 8.61 -14.74
C ASN A 81 -2.02 9.34 -15.63
N ALA A 82 -2.05 9.03 -16.94
CA ALA A 82 -1.35 9.74 -17.99
C ALA A 82 -2.10 9.62 -19.33
N GLY A 83 -1.58 10.23 -20.40
CA GLY A 83 -2.15 10.17 -21.75
C GLY A 83 -2.96 11.41 -22.14
N GLY A 84 -2.64 12.58 -21.60
CA GLY A 84 -3.21 13.87 -22.03
C GLY A 84 -4.62 14.18 -21.50
N GLY A 85 -5.00 13.63 -20.35
CA GLY A 85 -6.27 13.91 -19.67
C GLY A 85 -6.14 14.81 -18.44
N THR A 86 -7.23 15.06 -17.73
CA THR A 86 -7.26 15.73 -16.41
C THR A 86 -8.38 15.15 -15.58
N GLY A 87 -8.19 15.07 -14.28
CA GLY A 87 -9.23 14.74 -13.31
C GLY A 87 -9.10 13.38 -12.63
N PHE A 88 -10.07 13.10 -11.79
CA PHE A 88 -10.17 11.90 -10.96
C PHE A 88 -11.11 10.86 -11.58
N GLU A 89 -10.75 9.57 -11.50
CA GLU A 89 -11.62 8.45 -11.84
C GLU A 89 -11.38 7.23 -10.94
N SER A 90 -12.39 6.34 -10.90
CA SER A 90 -12.24 5.05 -10.23
C SER A 90 -12.70 3.89 -11.10
N PHE A 91 -12.13 2.73 -10.86
CA PHE A 91 -12.35 1.52 -11.64
C PHE A 91 -12.70 0.33 -10.74
N ILE A 92 -13.63 -0.49 -11.22
CA ILE A 92 -13.80 -1.88 -10.79
C ILE A 92 -13.58 -2.83 -11.97
N TYR A 93 -13.51 -4.13 -11.72
CA TYR A 93 -13.41 -5.11 -12.80
C TYR A 93 -14.63 -5.04 -13.75
N ASN A 94 -14.38 -5.14 -15.06
CA ASN A 94 -15.43 -5.12 -16.09
C ASN A 94 -16.11 -6.48 -16.35
N GLY A 95 -15.65 -7.55 -15.72
CA GLY A 95 -16.35 -8.84 -15.70
C GLY A 95 -17.37 -8.97 -14.55
N PRO A 96 -17.70 -10.21 -14.16
CA PRO A 96 -18.64 -10.44 -13.05
C PRO A 96 -18.10 -9.88 -11.74
N VAL A 97 -18.82 -8.92 -11.17
CA VAL A 97 -18.58 -8.36 -9.83
C VAL A 97 -19.90 -8.33 -9.07
N ASN A 98 -19.85 -8.63 -7.77
CA ASN A 98 -21.05 -8.53 -6.94
C ASN A 98 -21.50 -7.06 -6.80
N SER A 99 -22.78 -6.84 -6.49
CA SER A 99 -23.34 -5.50 -6.27
C SER A 99 -22.63 -4.75 -5.14
N VAL A 100 -22.13 -5.48 -4.13
CA VAL A 100 -21.35 -4.95 -3.02
C VAL A 100 -20.12 -4.17 -3.53
N THR A 101 -19.35 -4.74 -4.47
CA THR A 101 -18.17 -4.06 -5.04
C THR A 101 -18.54 -2.75 -5.72
N GLY A 102 -19.63 -2.75 -6.49
CA GLY A 102 -20.16 -1.55 -7.14
C GLY A 102 -20.52 -0.46 -6.13
N ASN A 103 -21.30 -0.83 -5.09
CA ASN A 103 -21.77 0.08 -4.04
C ASN A 103 -20.62 0.66 -3.21
N LEU A 104 -19.66 -0.17 -2.81
CA LEU A 104 -18.49 0.29 -2.04
C LEU A 104 -17.64 1.25 -2.88
N ARG A 105 -17.40 0.94 -4.16
CA ARG A 105 -16.68 1.87 -5.05
C ARG A 105 -17.45 3.17 -5.26
N THR A 106 -18.77 3.14 -5.39
CA THR A 106 -19.59 4.37 -5.52
C THR A 106 -19.47 5.27 -4.28
N ALA A 107 -19.59 4.70 -3.08
CA ALA A 107 -19.42 5.47 -1.85
C ALA A 107 -18.00 6.05 -1.71
N LEU A 108 -16.96 5.25 -1.96
CA LEU A 108 -15.57 5.72 -1.95
C LEU A 108 -15.35 6.82 -3.00
N HIS A 109 -15.82 6.61 -4.22
CA HIS A 109 -15.68 7.55 -5.33
C HIS A 109 -16.37 8.88 -5.00
N GLN A 110 -17.60 8.88 -4.50
CA GLN A 110 -18.34 10.11 -4.17
C GLN A 110 -17.64 10.94 -3.09
N THR A 111 -17.06 10.29 -2.09
CA THR A 111 -16.31 10.99 -1.03
C THR A 111 -15.05 11.66 -1.58
N ILE A 112 -14.28 10.98 -2.44
CA ILE A 112 -13.10 11.57 -3.10
C ILE A 112 -13.52 12.64 -4.13
N ALA A 113 -14.56 12.37 -4.92
CA ALA A 113 -15.11 13.27 -5.93
C ALA A 113 -15.56 14.60 -5.30
N THR A 114 -16.14 14.56 -4.10
CA THR A 114 -16.54 15.77 -3.36
C THR A 114 -15.33 16.64 -3.04
N PHE A 115 -14.23 16.04 -2.57
CA PHE A 115 -12.98 16.74 -2.30
C PHE A 115 -12.36 17.32 -3.57
N VAL A 116 -12.17 16.54 -4.63
CA VAL A 116 -11.50 17.06 -5.84
C VAL A 116 -12.35 18.14 -6.54
N LYS A 117 -13.68 18.06 -6.49
CA LYS A 117 -14.58 19.10 -7.02
C LYS A 117 -14.39 20.44 -6.30
N SER A 118 -14.03 20.46 -5.01
CA SER A 118 -13.76 21.72 -4.30
C SER A 118 -12.50 22.44 -4.79
N TYR A 119 -11.62 21.74 -5.50
CA TYR A 119 -10.44 22.29 -6.18
C TYR A 119 -10.67 22.55 -7.67
N GLY A 120 -11.92 22.41 -8.17
CA GLY A 120 -12.24 22.58 -9.59
C GLY A 120 -11.63 21.50 -10.48
N ILE A 121 -11.34 20.33 -9.91
CA ILE A 121 -10.84 19.16 -10.64
C ILE A 121 -12.04 18.39 -11.19
N VAL A 122 -11.89 17.90 -12.43
CA VAL A 122 -12.94 17.15 -13.12
C VAL A 122 -13.11 15.78 -12.47
N ASP A 123 -14.35 15.44 -12.13
CA ASP A 123 -14.76 14.07 -11.84
C ASP A 123 -15.08 13.38 -13.17
N ARG A 124 -14.22 12.45 -13.58
CA ARG A 124 -14.32 11.67 -14.82
C ARG A 124 -15.15 10.40 -14.64
N GLY A 125 -15.70 10.21 -13.44
CA GLY A 125 -16.70 9.22 -13.12
C GLY A 125 -16.16 7.83 -12.80
N GLU A 126 -17.14 6.98 -12.65
CA GLU A 126 -17.07 5.60 -12.22
C GLU A 126 -16.95 4.66 -13.43
N LYS A 127 -15.83 3.96 -13.56
CA LYS A 127 -15.49 3.16 -14.74
C LYS A 127 -15.33 1.68 -14.41
N LYS A 128 -15.25 0.87 -15.47
CA LYS A 128 -14.90 -0.55 -15.39
C LYS A 128 -13.78 -0.87 -16.37
N ALA A 129 -12.80 -1.66 -15.95
CA ALA A 129 -11.68 -2.07 -16.78
C ALA A 129 -11.19 -3.49 -16.43
N ASN A 130 -10.39 -4.08 -17.30
CA ASN A 130 -9.87 -5.45 -17.14
C ASN A 130 -8.50 -5.48 -16.43
N PHE A 131 -8.33 -4.70 -15.36
CA PHE A 131 -7.07 -4.64 -14.62
C PHE A 131 -6.85 -5.94 -13.82
N ALA A 132 -5.66 -6.53 -13.95
CA ALA A 132 -5.36 -7.83 -13.33
C ALA A 132 -5.52 -7.80 -11.81
N VAL A 133 -5.06 -6.74 -11.15
CA VAL A 133 -5.21 -6.54 -9.69
C VAL A 133 -6.67 -6.47 -9.24
N LEU A 134 -7.61 -6.06 -10.10
CA LEU A 134 -9.04 -6.07 -9.78
C LEU A 134 -9.71 -7.40 -10.13
N ARG A 135 -9.24 -8.07 -11.19
CA ARG A 135 -9.79 -9.33 -11.69
C ARG A 135 -9.37 -10.53 -10.82
N GLN A 136 -8.19 -10.49 -10.22
CA GLN A 136 -7.56 -11.63 -9.54
C GLN A 136 -7.71 -11.60 -8.00
N THR A 137 -8.23 -10.50 -7.45
CA THR A 137 -8.58 -10.40 -6.03
C THR A 137 -9.93 -11.04 -5.73
N ASN A 138 -10.04 -11.68 -4.56
CA ASN A 138 -11.24 -12.41 -4.14
C ASN A 138 -12.22 -11.58 -3.29
N MET A 139 -11.84 -10.36 -2.92
CA MET A 139 -12.64 -9.41 -2.13
C MET A 139 -13.07 -8.22 -3.00
N PRO A 140 -14.01 -7.38 -2.55
CA PRO A 140 -14.32 -6.13 -3.23
C PRO A 140 -13.06 -5.29 -3.45
N ALA A 141 -12.83 -4.91 -4.71
CA ALA A 141 -11.63 -4.21 -5.15
C ALA A 141 -11.96 -2.97 -5.96
N CYS A 142 -11.23 -1.89 -5.72
CA CYS A 142 -11.30 -0.64 -6.45
C CYS A 142 -9.89 -0.19 -6.83
N LEU A 143 -9.74 0.43 -8.00
CA LEU A 143 -8.56 1.19 -8.37
C LEU A 143 -8.96 2.65 -8.53
N ILE A 144 -8.15 3.56 -8.00
CA ILE A 144 -8.32 5.00 -8.23
C ILE A 144 -7.18 5.55 -9.05
N GLU A 145 -7.53 6.41 -10.01
CA GLU A 145 -6.60 7.28 -10.72
C GLU A 145 -6.84 8.69 -10.19
N MET A 146 -5.91 9.20 -9.37
CA MET A 146 -6.14 10.43 -8.63
C MET A 146 -6.22 11.66 -9.55
N LEU A 147 -5.26 11.79 -10.45
CA LEU A 147 -5.04 12.90 -11.39
C LEU A 147 -4.17 12.43 -12.57
N PHE A 148 -3.84 13.32 -13.51
CA PHE A 148 -2.95 13.03 -14.65
C PHE A 148 -1.55 13.62 -14.44
N ILE A 149 -0.52 12.78 -14.35
CA ILE A 149 0.86 13.18 -14.04
C ILE A 149 1.52 13.99 -15.18
N ASP A 150 1.09 13.77 -16.41
CA ASP A 150 1.62 14.42 -17.63
C ASP A 150 0.93 15.75 -17.94
N THR A 151 -0.19 16.05 -17.28
CA THR A 151 -0.92 17.31 -17.46
C THR A 151 -0.49 18.35 -16.42
N ALA A 152 0.06 19.48 -16.86
CA ALA A 152 0.64 20.49 -15.98
C ALA A 152 -0.29 21.00 -14.86
N LYS A 153 -1.59 21.17 -15.14
CA LYS A 153 -2.59 21.59 -14.13
C LYS A 153 -2.73 20.55 -13.00
N ASP A 154 -2.81 19.29 -13.36
CA ASP A 154 -2.96 18.17 -12.42
C ASP A 154 -1.64 17.94 -11.67
N ALA A 155 -0.51 18.01 -12.37
CA ALA A 155 0.82 17.91 -11.78
C ALA A 155 1.10 19.01 -10.73
N ALA A 156 0.55 20.21 -10.89
CA ALA A 156 0.65 21.26 -9.89
C ALA A 156 -0.01 20.86 -8.56
N PHE A 157 -1.16 20.18 -8.59
CA PHE A 157 -1.80 19.63 -7.40
C PHE A 157 -1.05 18.44 -6.82
N LEU A 158 -0.47 17.58 -7.67
CA LEU A 158 0.36 16.45 -7.22
C LEU A 158 1.65 16.89 -6.49
N LYS A 159 2.10 18.12 -6.73
CA LYS A 159 3.23 18.77 -6.03
C LYS A 159 2.81 19.57 -4.80
N ASP A 160 1.52 19.78 -4.58
CA ASP A 160 0.99 20.60 -3.49
C ASP A 160 0.71 19.77 -2.23
N ASP A 161 1.46 20.05 -1.15
CA ASP A 161 1.38 19.27 0.09
C ASP A 161 0.00 19.35 0.76
N GLU A 162 -0.69 20.49 0.65
CA GLU A 162 -2.03 20.67 1.20
C GLU A 162 -3.07 19.84 0.45
N PHE A 163 -3.03 19.87 -0.88
CA PHE A 163 -3.87 19.03 -1.72
C PHE A 163 -3.60 17.55 -1.46
N MET A 164 -2.34 17.12 -1.42
CA MET A 164 -1.99 15.71 -1.17
C MET A 164 -2.38 15.25 0.23
N ARG A 165 -2.35 16.15 1.23
CA ARG A 165 -2.91 15.91 2.56
C ARG A 165 -4.43 15.71 2.48
N GLY A 166 -5.15 16.62 1.84
CA GLY A 166 -6.60 16.56 1.69
C GLY A 166 -7.08 15.35 0.87
N MET A 167 -6.34 14.96 -0.17
CA MET A 167 -6.59 13.73 -0.94
C MET A 167 -6.47 12.51 -0.05
N SER A 168 -5.43 12.44 0.78
CA SER A 168 -5.26 11.36 1.76
C SER A 168 -6.40 11.33 2.79
N ASP A 169 -6.87 12.50 3.24
CA ASP A 169 -8.00 12.64 4.17
C ASP A 169 -9.30 12.13 3.52
N ALA A 170 -9.57 12.52 2.26
CA ALA A 170 -10.74 12.10 1.50
C ALA A 170 -10.78 10.60 1.23
N ILE A 171 -9.64 10.02 0.82
CA ILE A 171 -9.51 8.55 0.67
C ILE A 171 -9.76 7.86 2.01
N THR A 172 -9.15 8.35 3.09
CA THR A 172 -9.35 7.78 4.44
C THR A 172 -10.82 7.83 4.85
N ALA A 173 -11.49 8.97 4.70
CA ALA A 173 -12.89 9.15 5.04
C ALA A 173 -13.80 8.19 4.25
N GLY A 174 -13.54 8.04 2.94
CA GLY A 174 -14.26 7.07 2.11
C GLY A 174 -14.02 5.63 2.58
N LEU A 175 -12.78 5.27 2.91
CA LEU A 175 -12.46 3.93 3.42
C LEU A 175 -13.11 3.64 4.78
N VAL A 176 -13.11 4.61 5.69
CA VAL A 176 -13.80 4.50 6.99
C VAL A 176 -15.29 4.27 6.80
N GLN A 177 -15.92 5.02 5.88
CA GLN A 177 -17.34 4.90 5.56
C GLN A 177 -17.67 3.51 4.99
N ILE A 178 -16.96 3.05 3.96
CA ILE A 178 -17.28 1.78 3.29
C ILE A 178 -16.96 0.57 4.16
N LEU A 179 -15.96 0.68 5.04
CA LEU A 179 -15.62 -0.36 5.99
C LEU A 179 -16.48 -0.29 7.24
N ASN A 180 -17.21 0.79 7.49
CA ASN A 180 -18.00 0.99 8.71
C ASN A 180 -17.17 0.67 9.97
N VAL A 181 -15.99 1.29 10.06
CA VAL A 181 -15.04 1.09 11.17
C VAL A 181 -15.09 2.28 12.11
N GLU A 182 -15.07 1.98 13.40
CA GLU A 182 -15.14 2.99 14.45
C GLU A 182 -13.74 3.55 14.73
N ALA A 183 -13.69 4.82 15.13
CA ALA A 183 -12.45 5.39 15.66
C ALA A 183 -12.07 4.60 16.92
N VAL A 184 -10.83 4.16 17.02
CA VAL A 184 -10.34 3.68 18.31
C VAL A 184 -10.02 4.89 19.16
N THR A 185 -10.45 4.88 20.42
CA THR A 185 -9.92 5.82 21.40
C THR A 185 -8.40 5.70 21.31
N PRO A 186 -7.66 6.79 21.05
CA PRO A 186 -6.21 6.71 21.07
C PRO A 186 -5.84 6.07 22.41
N ALA A 187 -5.08 4.97 22.39
CA ALA A 187 -4.27 4.67 23.55
C ALA A 187 -3.53 5.99 23.88
N PRO A 188 -3.39 6.38 25.17
CA PRO A 188 -2.61 7.56 25.51
C PRO A 188 -1.34 7.51 24.67
N GLN A 189 -1.06 8.58 23.91
CA GLN A 189 0.15 8.62 23.10
C GLN A 189 1.27 8.14 24.02
N PRO A 190 2.06 7.11 23.63
CA PRO A 190 3.26 6.83 24.38
C PRO A 190 3.95 8.18 24.53
N THR A 191 4.22 8.55 25.78
CA THR A 191 5.00 9.73 26.13
C THR A 191 6.12 9.81 25.11
N PRO A 192 6.37 10.97 24.44
CA PRO A 192 7.35 11.05 23.37
C PRO A 192 8.58 10.30 23.84
N GLU A 193 8.86 9.19 23.15
CA GLU A 193 9.94 8.31 23.56
C GLU A 193 11.18 9.21 23.60
N PRO A 194 11.97 9.20 24.69
CA PRO A 194 13.27 9.86 24.69
C PRO A 194 13.92 9.54 23.35
N PRO A 195 14.56 10.52 22.67
CA PRO A 195 15.06 10.35 21.30
C PRO A 195 15.65 8.95 21.19
N GLN A 196 15.03 8.11 20.34
CA GLN A 196 15.44 6.72 20.29
C GLN A 196 16.96 6.71 20.12
N PRO A 197 17.71 5.99 20.98
CA PRO A 197 19.13 5.85 20.74
C PRO A 197 19.25 5.39 19.30
N SER A 198 20.10 6.09 18.53
CA SER A 198 20.38 5.78 17.13
C SER A 198 20.31 4.27 16.95
N THR A 199 19.50 3.79 16.00
CA THR A 199 19.38 2.37 15.67
C THR A 199 20.76 1.74 15.82
N PRO A 200 20.92 0.69 16.65
CA PRO A 200 22.22 0.05 16.80
C PRO A 200 22.73 -0.21 15.40
N VAL A 201 23.92 0.29 15.08
CA VAL A 201 24.57 0.00 13.80
C VAL A 201 24.53 -1.52 13.67
N TRP A 202 23.77 -2.01 12.68
CA TRP A 202 23.58 -3.43 12.50
C TRP A 202 24.96 -4.08 12.42
N ASN A 203 25.25 -4.97 13.36
CA ASN A 203 26.54 -5.62 13.50
C ASN A 203 26.41 -7.08 13.05
N PRO A 204 26.48 -7.36 11.74
CA PRO A 204 26.32 -8.72 11.22
C PRO A 204 27.36 -9.68 11.80
N GLN A 205 28.58 -9.21 12.10
CA GLN A 205 29.60 -10.03 12.75
C GLN A 205 29.21 -10.42 14.18
N GLY A 206 28.57 -9.51 14.92
CA GLY A 206 28.04 -9.78 16.25
C GLY A 206 26.90 -10.80 16.25
N GLU A 207 26.02 -10.76 15.25
CA GLU A 207 24.96 -11.76 15.10
C GLU A 207 25.52 -13.16 14.78
N ILE A 208 26.57 -13.24 13.95
CA ILE A 208 27.30 -14.49 13.69
C ILE A 208 27.92 -15.02 14.99
N GLN A 209 28.55 -14.15 15.78
CA GLN A 209 29.19 -14.55 17.04
C GLN A 209 28.18 -15.13 18.03
N LYS A 210 26.97 -14.56 18.16
CA LYS A 210 25.92 -15.12 19.02
C LYS A 210 25.57 -16.57 18.66
N LEU A 211 25.53 -16.89 17.37
CA LEU A 211 25.24 -18.25 16.90
C LEU A 211 26.41 -19.21 17.16
N ILE A 212 27.66 -18.72 17.11
CA ILE A 212 28.85 -19.48 17.50
C ILE A 212 28.83 -19.77 19.01
N ASP A 213 28.59 -18.74 19.83
CA ASP A 213 28.55 -18.86 21.29
C ASP A 213 27.42 -19.80 21.74
N ALA A 214 26.30 -19.81 21.02
CA ALA A 214 25.19 -20.74 21.24
C ALA A 214 25.45 -22.16 20.72
N GLY A 215 26.60 -22.42 20.08
CA GLY A 215 26.94 -23.72 19.50
C GLY A 215 26.07 -24.13 18.31
N ILE A 216 25.42 -23.17 17.65
CA ILE A 216 24.52 -23.41 16.50
C ILE A 216 25.33 -23.52 15.21
N ILE A 217 26.37 -22.71 15.07
CA ILE A 217 27.30 -22.74 13.94
C ILE A 217 28.74 -22.80 14.45
N PHE A 218 29.62 -23.44 13.67
CA PHE A 218 31.04 -23.62 14.05
C PHE A 218 32.00 -23.05 13.00
N ASN A 219 31.47 -22.62 11.85
CA ASN A 219 32.27 -22.09 10.75
C ASN A 219 32.24 -20.55 10.78
N ASN A 220 33.41 -19.94 10.61
CA ASN A 220 33.54 -18.50 10.49
C ASN A 220 33.23 -18.07 9.06
N HIS A 221 32.00 -17.59 8.82
CA HIS A 221 31.64 -16.95 7.55
C HIS A 221 31.85 -15.43 7.65
N PRO A 222 32.43 -14.78 6.62
CA PRO A 222 32.51 -13.32 6.59
C PRO A 222 31.12 -12.70 6.67
N ALA A 223 30.96 -11.69 7.52
CA ALA A 223 29.69 -10.99 7.72
C ALA A 223 29.17 -10.27 6.46
N ASP A 224 30.05 -9.99 5.51
CA ASP A 224 29.78 -9.35 4.22
C ASP A 224 29.67 -10.35 3.04
N ALA A 225 29.74 -11.66 3.31
CA ALA A 225 29.61 -12.66 2.28
C ALA A 225 28.19 -12.62 1.66
N PRO A 226 28.05 -12.66 0.32
CA PRO A 226 26.75 -12.71 -0.32
C PRO A 226 26.04 -14.03 -0.01
N VAL A 227 24.78 -13.95 0.40
CA VAL A 227 23.91 -15.12 0.61
C VAL A 227 22.97 -15.25 -0.57
N THR A 228 22.91 -16.43 -1.19
CA THR A 228 21.95 -16.69 -2.27
C THR A 228 20.54 -16.91 -1.72
N TRP A 229 19.53 -16.62 -2.54
CA TRP A 229 18.13 -16.92 -2.18
C TRP A 229 17.89 -18.41 -1.90
N GLY A 230 18.65 -19.31 -2.55
CA GLY A 230 18.58 -20.75 -2.30
C GLY A 230 19.07 -21.12 -0.89
N GLU A 231 20.18 -20.54 -0.45
CA GLU A 231 20.73 -20.76 0.90
C GLU A 231 19.81 -20.17 1.96
N PHE A 232 19.31 -18.96 1.75
CA PHE A 232 18.35 -18.33 2.64
C PHE A 232 17.07 -19.17 2.79
N ALA A 233 16.48 -19.61 1.68
CA ALA A 233 15.29 -20.46 1.69
C ALA A 233 15.53 -21.81 2.39
N ALA A 234 16.72 -22.40 2.22
CA ALA A 234 17.08 -23.64 2.90
C ALA A 234 17.10 -23.50 4.43
N VAL A 235 17.63 -22.38 4.94
CA VAL A 235 17.64 -22.09 6.39
C VAL A 235 16.22 -21.93 6.92
N ILE A 236 15.39 -21.11 6.26
CA ILE A 236 13.99 -20.88 6.67
C ILE A 236 13.19 -22.19 6.67
N ASN A 237 13.32 -23.00 5.62
CA ASN A 237 12.61 -24.28 5.54
C ASN A 237 13.04 -25.27 6.64
N ARG A 238 14.32 -25.27 7.03
CA ARG A 238 14.78 -26.10 8.16
C ARG A 238 14.14 -25.67 9.46
N ILE A 239 14.11 -24.37 9.77
CA ILE A 239 13.48 -23.82 10.98
C ILE A 239 12.00 -24.18 11.04
N LEU A 240 11.27 -24.02 9.92
CA LEU A 240 9.85 -24.33 9.85
C LEU A 240 9.55 -25.84 10.00
N ASN A 241 10.48 -26.70 9.61
CA ASN A 241 10.33 -28.15 9.69
C ASN A 241 10.83 -28.74 11.01
N SER A 242 11.77 -28.10 11.71
CA SER A 242 12.21 -28.53 13.05
C SER A 242 11.14 -28.36 14.13
N ASN A 243 10.12 -27.54 13.90
CA ASN A 243 8.97 -27.36 14.81
C ASN A 243 7.81 -28.34 14.55
N LYS A 244 8.01 -29.35 13.68
CA LYS A 244 6.99 -30.35 13.31
C LYS A 244 7.31 -31.77 13.81
N GLN A 245 8.31 -31.93 14.67
CA GLN A 245 8.60 -33.18 15.39
C GLN A 245 8.21 -33.05 16.87
#